data_AF-A0AAE1G0I2-F1
#
_entry.id   AF-A0AAE1G0I2-F1
#
_cell.length_a   1.000
_cell.length_b   1.000
_cell.length_c   1.000
_cell.angle_alpha   90.00
_cell.angle_beta   90.00
_cell.angle_gamma   90.00
#
_symmetry.space_group_name_H-M   'P 1'
#
loop_
_entity.id
_entity.type
_entity.pdbx_description
1 polymer ?
#
loop_
_entity_poly.entity_id
_entity_poly.type
_entity_poly.pdbx_seq_one_letter_code
_entity_poly.pdbx_strand_id
1 'polypeptide(L)'
;MSDNDMQEEWAVLYWFTCFQPLSVFYNLLVRLRSGTMNSVGEECIELKQSYDTCFNKWFAEKFLRGLAEEDKDCSNIFTAYQLCVKKALKSQNISIAEVERDVLGTEEENQPPPNS
;
A
#
# COMPACT_ATOMS: atom_id res chain seq x y z
N MET A 1 26.51 -16.92 -47.90
CA MET A 1 27.71 -17.26 -47.11
C MET A 1 27.86 -16.17 -46.07
N SER A 2 27.26 -16.38 -44.91
CA SER A 2 27.43 -15.55 -43.72
C SER A 2 27.33 -16.52 -42.57
N ASP A 3 28.49 -16.77 -41.98
CA ASP A 3 28.77 -17.86 -41.07
C ASP A 3 28.03 -17.72 -39.74
N ASN A 4 27.78 -18.89 -39.15
CA ASN A 4 27.19 -19.14 -37.85
C ASN A 4 27.96 -18.42 -36.73
N ASP A 5 27.23 -17.73 -35.84
CA ASP A 5 27.72 -17.47 -34.49
C ASP A 5 26.56 -17.60 -33.48
N MET A 6 26.33 -18.86 -33.11
CA MET A 6 25.31 -19.33 -32.17
C MET A 6 26.01 -19.64 -30.85
N GLN A 7 26.48 -18.61 -30.11
CA GLN A 7 27.22 -18.85 -28.87
C GLN A 7 27.21 -17.75 -27.78
N GLU A 8 26.13 -16.97 -27.62
CA GLU A 8 26.06 -15.99 -26.50
C GLU A 8 24.86 -16.12 -25.51
N GLU A 9 23.82 -16.89 -25.82
CA GLU A 9 22.63 -16.98 -24.94
C GLU A 9 22.89 -17.77 -23.63
N TRP A 10 23.71 -18.82 -23.69
CA TRP A 10 23.99 -19.65 -22.51
C TRP A 10 24.95 -18.99 -21.52
N ALA A 11 25.85 -18.11 -21.99
CA ALA A 11 26.82 -17.44 -21.13
C ALA A 11 26.15 -16.45 -20.17
N VAL A 12 25.13 -15.72 -20.64
CA VAL A 12 24.37 -14.77 -19.80
C VAL A 12 23.56 -15.50 -18.72
N LEU A 13 22.86 -16.57 -19.08
CA LEU A 13 22.11 -17.39 -18.11
C LEU A 13 23.04 -18.11 -17.12
N TYR A 14 24.20 -18.63 -17.57
CA TYR A 14 25.21 -19.20 -16.67
C TYR A 14 25.87 -18.14 -15.76
N TRP A 15 26.10 -16.92 -16.24
CA TRP A 15 26.66 -15.85 -15.41
C TRP A 15 25.67 -15.35 -14.35
N PHE A 16 24.39 -15.18 -14.73
CA PHE A 16 23.31 -14.83 -13.79
C PHE A 16 23.10 -15.88 -12.69
N THR A 17 23.23 -17.17 -13.01
CA THR A 17 23.09 -18.27 -12.04
C THR A 17 24.33 -18.49 -11.17
N CYS A 18 25.52 -18.11 -11.63
CA CYS A 18 26.79 -18.38 -10.94
C CYS A 18 27.32 -17.19 -10.12
N PHE A 19 26.93 -15.95 -10.42
CA PHE A 19 27.49 -14.74 -9.77
C PHE A 19 26.54 -13.97 -8.83
N GLN A 20 25.26 -14.34 -8.75
CA GLN A 20 24.35 -13.81 -7.72
C GLN A 20 23.89 -14.93 -6.78
N PRO A 21 24.16 -14.85 -5.47
CA PRO A 21 23.51 -15.77 -4.55
C PRO A 21 22.00 -15.50 -4.61
N LEU A 22 21.19 -16.55 -4.55
CA LEU A 22 19.73 -16.48 -4.40
C LEU A 22 19.30 -15.51 -3.28
N SER A 23 20.19 -15.22 -2.31
CA SER A 23 20.10 -14.15 -1.32
C SER A 23 19.97 -12.75 -1.91
N VAL A 24 20.73 -12.34 -2.93
CA VAL A 24 20.63 -10.98 -3.50
C VAL A 24 19.33 -10.83 -4.27
N PHE A 25 18.91 -11.87 -5.00
CA PHE A 25 17.62 -11.87 -5.69
C PHE A 25 16.45 -11.91 -4.70
N TYR A 26 16.56 -12.67 -3.60
CA TYR A 26 15.60 -12.66 -2.50
C TYR A 26 15.57 -11.31 -1.77
N ASN A 27 16.70 -10.65 -1.52
CA ASN A 27 16.77 -9.31 -0.95
C ASN A 27 16.23 -8.24 -1.91
N LEU A 28 16.44 -8.39 -3.22
CA LEU A 28 15.85 -7.52 -4.26
C LEU A 28 14.33 -7.74 -4.34
N LEU A 29 13.85 -8.98 -4.30
CA LEU A 29 12.43 -9.32 -4.25
C LEU A 29 11.77 -8.88 -2.92
N VAL A 30 12.47 -8.96 -1.78
CA VAL A 30 12.03 -8.41 -0.49
C VAL A 30 11.99 -6.88 -0.53
N ARG A 31 12.96 -6.23 -1.19
CA ARG A 31 12.94 -4.77 -1.43
C ARG A 31 11.84 -4.34 -2.40
N LEU A 32 11.53 -5.14 -3.42
CA LEU A 32 10.39 -4.92 -4.33
C LEU A 32 9.03 -5.23 -3.68
N ARG A 33 9.01 -5.94 -2.54
CA ARG A 33 7.82 -6.25 -1.74
C ARG A 33 7.62 -5.25 -0.59
N SER A 34 8.22 -4.06 -0.64
CA SER A 34 7.74 -2.95 0.19
C SER A 34 6.53 -2.34 -0.51
N GLY A 35 5.38 -3.03 -0.39
CA GLY A 35 4.10 -2.62 -0.95
C GLY A 35 3.52 -1.42 -0.19
N THR A 36 4.17 -0.28 -0.25
CA THR A 36 3.56 0.99 0.14
C THR A 36 2.55 1.36 -0.95
N MET A 37 1.26 1.25 -0.65
CA MET A 37 0.24 1.77 -1.53
C MET A 37 0.40 3.28 -1.68
N ASN A 38 0.46 3.75 -2.93
CA ASN A 38 0.44 5.17 -3.22
C ASN A 38 -0.88 5.79 -2.75
N SER A 39 -0.82 7.05 -2.35
CA SER A 39 -2.01 7.86 -2.06
C SER A 39 -2.56 8.48 -3.35
N VAL A 40 -3.75 9.07 -3.28
CA VAL A 40 -4.42 9.75 -4.41
C VAL A 40 -3.59 10.95 -4.89
N GLY A 41 -2.85 11.60 -4.01
CA GLY A 41 -1.85 12.62 -4.34
C GLY A 41 -0.45 12.15 -3.93
N GLU A 42 0.55 12.43 -4.77
CA GLU A 42 1.95 12.11 -4.49
C GLU A 42 2.44 12.80 -3.20
N GLU A 43 1.95 14.01 -2.94
CA GLU A 43 2.24 14.80 -1.75
C GLU A 43 1.67 14.20 -0.46
N CYS A 44 0.71 13.28 -0.57
CA CYS A 44 0.08 12.63 0.56
C CYS A 44 0.67 11.24 0.87
N ILE A 45 1.63 10.75 0.07
CA ILE A 45 2.18 9.40 0.22
C ILE A 45 2.93 9.24 1.55
N GLU A 46 3.80 10.19 1.91
CA GLU A 46 4.56 10.12 3.16
C GLU A 46 3.65 10.21 4.40
N LEU A 47 2.65 11.10 4.34
CA LEU A 47 1.63 11.22 5.40
C LEU A 47 0.81 9.94 5.54
N LYS A 48 0.44 9.31 4.43
CA LYS A 48 -0.25 8.02 4.42
C LYS A 48 0.57 6.92 5.08
N GLN A 49 1.86 6.80 4.72
CA GLN A 49 2.73 5.76 5.28
C GLN A 49 2.89 5.91 6.79
N SER A 50 3.07 7.15 7.27
CA SER A 50 3.16 7.46 8.69
C SER A 50 1.86 7.12 9.43
N TYR A 51 0.72 7.52 8.86
CA TYR A 51 -0.60 7.22 9.43
C TYR A 51 -0.90 5.72 9.45
N ASP A 52 -0.71 5.00 8.34
CA ASP A 52 -0.99 3.57 8.21
C ASP A 52 -0.15 2.76 9.21
N THR A 53 1.12 3.13 9.39
CA THR A 53 2.02 2.48 10.37
C THR A 53 1.51 2.69 11.80
N CYS A 54 1.12 3.91 12.15
CA CYS A 54 0.55 4.25 13.46
C CYS A 54 -0.76 3.49 13.70
N PHE A 55 -1.68 3.57 12.74
CA PHE A 55 -3.00 2.96 12.81
C PHE A 55 -2.91 1.43 12.93
N ASN A 56 -2.10 0.76 12.12
CA ASN A 56 -1.98 -0.69 12.16
C ASN A 56 -1.47 -1.20 13.53
N LYS A 57 -0.52 -0.48 14.13
CA LYS A 57 -0.03 -0.79 15.46
C LYS A 57 -1.13 -0.61 16.51
N TRP A 58 -1.78 0.56 16.53
CA TRP A 58 -2.87 0.83 17.45
C TRP A 58 -4.02 -0.18 17.28
N PHE A 59 -4.40 -0.48 16.05
CA PHE A 59 -5.48 -1.41 15.74
C PHE A 59 -5.18 -2.81 16.29
N ALA A 60 -3.98 -3.33 16.04
CA ALA A 60 -3.57 -4.65 16.50
C ALA A 60 -3.39 -4.76 18.02
N GLU A 61 -2.85 -3.72 18.66
CA GLU A 61 -2.45 -3.78 20.07
C GLU A 61 -3.52 -3.27 21.04
N LYS A 62 -4.37 -2.34 20.61
CA LYS A 62 -5.33 -1.64 21.46
C LYS A 62 -6.75 -2.01 21.09
N PHE A 63 -7.16 -1.70 19.86
CA PHE A 63 -8.54 -1.89 19.42
C PHE A 63 -8.97 -3.36 19.45
N LEU A 64 -8.22 -4.26 18.81
CA LEU A 64 -8.54 -5.70 18.79
C LEU A 64 -8.44 -6.37 20.17
N ARG A 65 -7.74 -5.75 21.12
CA ARG A 65 -7.63 -6.26 22.51
C ARG A 65 -8.70 -5.69 23.44
N GLY A 66 -9.62 -4.86 22.92
CA GLY A 66 -10.67 -4.21 23.71
C GLY A 66 -10.18 -3.05 24.58
N LEU A 67 -8.94 -2.60 24.39
CA LEU A 67 -8.38 -1.40 25.02
C LEU A 67 -8.68 -0.22 24.11
N ALA A 68 -9.94 0.21 24.03
CA ALA A 68 -10.40 1.31 23.19
C ALA A 68 -10.00 2.68 23.78
N GLU A 69 -8.70 2.89 23.95
CA GLU A 69 -8.14 4.20 24.29
C GLU A 69 -7.94 4.99 22.98
N GLU A 70 -8.43 6.24 22.94
CA GLU A 70 -8.15 7.16 21.84
C GLU A 70 -6.66 7.44 21.75
N ASP A 71 -6.08 7.15 20.58
CA ASP A 71 -4.68 7.47 20.31
C ASP A 71 -4.56 8.90 19.77
N LYS A 72 -4.14 9.81 20.65
CA LYS A 72 -3.86 11.22 20.30
C LYS A 72 -2.71 11.34 19.31
N ASP A 73 -1.77 10.39 19.29
CA ASP A 73 -0.60 10.46 18.44
C ASP A 73 -1.00 10.15 16.98
N CYS A 74 -1.80 9.10 16.75
CA CYS A 74 -2.29 8.80 15.39
C CYS A 74 -3.33 9.83 14.89
N SER A 75 -4.13 10.42 15.78
CA SER A 75 -5.18 11.40 15.42
C SER A 75 -4.62 12.68 14.79
N ASN A 76 -3.48 13.18 15.29
CA ASN A 76 -2.81 14.36 14.71
C ASN A 76 -2.32 14.09 13.29
N ILE A 77 -1.71 12.92 13.05
CA ILE A 77 -1.23 12.50 11.73
C ILE A 77 -2.40 12.28 10.78
N PHE A 78 -3.48 11.67 11.27
CA PHE A 78 -4.70 11.45 10.50
C PHE A 78 -5.30 12.76 9.99
N THR A 79 -5.39 13.78 10.84
CA THR A 79 -5.94 15.08 10.47
C THR A 79 -5.15 15.72 9.31
N ALA A 80 -3.81 15.67 9.38
CA ALA A 80 -2.96 16.18 8.31
C ALA A 80 -3.12 15.39 7.00
N TYR A 81 -3.15 14.06 7.08
CA TYR A 81 -3.38 13.18 5.93
C TYR A 81 -4.75 13.41 5.30
N GLN A 82 -5.81 13.52 6.11
CA GLN A 82 -7.18 13.72 5.65
C GLN A 82 -7.32 15.05 4.90
N LEU A 83 -6.72 16.13 5.40
CA LEU A 83 -6.70 17.43 4.71
C LEU A 83 -5.99 17.33 3.36
N CYS A 84 -4.86 16.62 3.31
CA CYS A 84 -4.12 16.38 2.08
C CYS A 84 -4.98 15.64 1.04
N VAL A 85 -5.60 14.52 1.43
CA VAL A 85 -6.43 13.72 0.54
C VAL A 85 -7.65 14.49 0.07
N LYS A 86 -8.34 15.24 0.95
CA LYS A 86 -9.47 16.09 0.54
C LYS A 86 -9.05 17.13 -0.51
N LYS A 87 -7.83 17.66 -0.43
CA LYS A 87 -7.30 18.57 -1.45
C LYS A 87 -7.04 17.83 -2.77
N ALA A 88 -6.42 16.66 -2.71
CA ALA A 88 -6.12 15.84 -3.90
C ALA A 88 -7.40 15.30 -4.59
N LEU A 89 -8.44 14.97 -3.84
CA LEU A 89 -9.73 14.52 -4.41
C LEU A 89 -10.42 15.65 -5.18
N LYS A 90 -10.36 16.89 -4.67
CA LYS A 90 -10.88 18.07 -5.38
C LYS A 90 -10.15 18.32 -6.70
N SER A 91 -8.83 18.14 -6.74
CA SER A 91 -8.07 18.36 -7.98
C SER A 91 -8.32 17.27 -9.04
N GLN A 92 -8.66 16.05 -8.62
CA GLN A 92 -9.01 14.95 -9.52
C GLN A 92 -10.51 14.88 -9.88
N ASN A 93 -11.29 15.90 -9.51
CA ASN A 93 -12.74 15.96 -9.79
C ASN A 93 -13.54 14.77 -9.20
N ILE A 94 -13.05 14.18 -8.11
CA ILE A 94 -13.74 13.12 -7.36
C ILE A 94 -14.62 13.79 -6.30
N SER A 95 -15.91 13.44 -6.26
CA SER A 95 -16.86 14.09 -5.37
C SER A 95 -16.59 13.69 -3.90
N ILE A 96 -16.25 14.65 -3.05
CA ILE A 96 -16.03 14.40 -1.60
C ILE A 96 -17.35 14.04 -0.91
N ALA A 97 -18.46 14.59 -1.38
CA ALA A 97 -19.78 14.35 -0.80
C ALA A 97 -20.17 12.87 -0.83
N GLU A 98 -19.65 12.09 -1.77
CA GLU A 98 -19.85 10.64 -1.79
C GLU A 98 -18.98 9.91 -0.75
N VAL A 99 -17.75 10.38 -0.54
CA VAL A 99 -16.77 9.78 0.39
C VAL A 99 -17.17 10.01 1.85
N GLU A 100 -17.87 11.09 2.16
CA GLU A 100 -18.31 11.45 3.51
C GLU A 100 -19.67 10.85 3.88
N ARG A 101 -20.31 10.02 3.03
CA ARG A 101 -21.59 9.40 3.36
C ARG A 101 -21.42 8.32 4.42
N ASP A 102 -22.18 8.43 5.49
CA ASP A 102 -22.37 7.35 6.46
C ASP A 102 -23.25 6.27 5.82
N VAL A 103 -22.64 5.14 5.45
CA VAL A 103 -23.32 3.99 4.83
C VAL A 103 -23.53 2.84 5.84
N LEU A 104 -22.77 2.84 6.95
CA LEU A 104 -22.87 1.78 7.94
C LEU A 104 -24.17 1.93 8.76
N GLY A 105 -24.99 0.87 8.79
CA GLY A 105 -26.29 0.88 9.45
C GLY A 105 -27.42 1.54 8.65
N THR A 106 -27.19 1.86 7.37
CA THR A 106 -28.24 2.34 6.45
C THR A 106 -28.68 1.26 5.48
N GLU A 107 -29.77 1.52 4.75
CA GLU A 107 -30.28 0.62 3.71
C GLU A 107 -29.33 0.47 2.51
N GLU A 108 -28.31 1.33 2.41
CA GLU A 108 -27.26 1.26 1.38
C GLU A 108 -26.06 0.36 1.77
N GLU A 109 -26.10 -0.28 2.95
CA GLU A 109 -25.05 -1.22 3.38
C GLU A 109 -25.04 -2.50 2.51
N ASN A 110 -23.84 -2.95 2.11
CA ASN A 110 -23.69 -4.17 1.34
C ASN A 110 -24.11 -5.39 2.16
N GLN A 111 -25.05 -6.16 1.63
CA GLN A 111 -25.54 -7.38 2.27
C GLN A 111 -24.46 -8.48 2.29
N PRO A 112 -24.41 -9.32 3.34
CA PRO A 112 -23.50 -10.46 3.38
C PRO A 112 -23.74 -11.39 2.18
N PRO A 113 -22.68 -12.03 1.62
CA PRO A 113 -22.84 -12.94 0.50
C PRO A 113 -23.80 -14.08 0.87
N PRO A 114 -24.66 -14.54 -0.07
CA PRO A 114 -25.55 -15.66 0.20
C PRO A 114 -24.72 -16.89 0.56
N ASN A 115 -25.10 -17.56 1.66
CA ASN A 115 -24.39 -18.70 2.23
C ASN A 115 -23.95 -19.71 1.15
N SER A 116 -22.65 -20.04 1.13
CA SER A 116 -22.04 -21.13 0.35
C SER A 116 -22.24 -22.47 1.01
#